data_AF-A0A0S8JHB7-F1
#
_entry.id   AF-A0A0S8JHB7-F1
#
_cell.length_a   1.000
_cell.length_b   1.000
_cell.length_c   1.000
_cell.angle_alpha   90.00
_cell.angle_beta   90.00
_cell.angle_gamma   90.00
#
_symmetry.space_group_name_H-M   'P 1'
#
loop_
_entity.id
_entity.type
_entity.pdbx_description
1 polymer ?
#
loop_
_entity_poly.entity_id
_entity_poly.type
_entity_poly.pdbx_seq_one_letter_code
_entity_poly.pdbx_strand_id
1 'polypeptide(L)' 'MPREIFPSSYECDCGHQSHFFENTIKEMKAKSHKKRVRLGDFAAHEHYIVFYKGEMVDIICPHEDERSV' A
#
# COMPACT_ATOMS: atom_id res chain seq x y z
N MET A 1 -4.49 -12.07 1.66
CA MET A 1 -3.10 -11.63 1.52
C MET A 1 -3.04 -10.52 0.49
N PRO A 2 -2.61 -9.31 0.88
CA PRO A 2 -2.38 -8.22 -0.06
C PRO A 2 -1.35 -8.63 -1.13
N ARG A 3 -1.58 -8.23 -2.38
CA ARG A 3 -0.74 -8.61 -3.52
C ARG A 3 -0.11 -7.40 -4.19
N GLU A 4 1.20 -7.47 -4.40
CA GLU A 4 1.88 -6.54 -5.31
C GLU A 4 1.69 -7.03 -6.75
N ILE A 5 1.13 -6.16 -7.59
CA ILE A 5 0.99 -6.35 -9.03
C ILE A 5 2.03 -5.43 -9.69
N PHE A 6 3.12 -6.04 -10.14
CA PHE A 6 4.23 -5.31 -10.77
C PHE A 6 3.72 -4.49 -11.98
N PRO A 7 4.19 -3.24 -12.17
CA PRO A 7 5.26 -2.56 -11.43
C PRO A 7 4.82 -1.62 -10.30
N SER A 8 3.53 -1.26 -10.21
CA SER A 8 3.10 -0.16 -9.33
C SER A 8 1.65 -0.25 -8.87
N SER A 9 1.06 -1.44 -8.92
CA SER A 9 -0.33 -1.68 -8.53
C SER A 9 -0.38 -2.62 -7.34
N TYR A 10 -1.37 -2.45 -6.48
CA TYR A 10 -1.53 -3.24 -5.25
C TYR A 10 -2.98 -3.61 -5.04
N GLU A 11 -3.23 -4.89 -4.76
CA GLU A 11 -4.56 -5.43 -4.51
C GLU A 11 -4.72 -5.75 -3.04
N CYS A 12 -5.73 -5.14 -2.42
CA CYS A 12 -6.17 -5.43 -1.06
C CYS A 12 -7.14 -6.62 -1.06
N ASP A 13 -7.24 -7.31 0.08
CA ASP A 13 -8.16 -8.43 0.27
C ASP A 13 -9.65 -8.05 0.16
N CYS A 14 -9.99 -6.77 0.31
CA CYS A 14 -11.34 -6.28 0.05
C CYS A 14 -11.70 -6.21 -1.45
N GLY A 15 -10.74 -6.47 -2.34
CA GLY A 15 -10.87 -6.36 -3.80
C GLY A 15 -10.52 -4.98 -4.36
N HIS A 16 -10.14 -4.00 -3.51
CA HIS A 16 -9.66 -2.70 -3.98
C HIS A 16 -8.28 -2.80 -4.60
N GLN A 17 -8.10 -2.15 -5.74
CA GLN A 17 -6.81 -2.01 -6.40
C GLN A 17 -6.35 -0.56 -6.36
N SER A 18 -5.18 -0.32 -5.79
CA SER A 18 -4.53 0.99 -5.79
C SER A 18 -3.44 1.02 -6.85
N HIS A 19 -3.53 2.00 -7.74
CA HIS A 19 -2.59 2.20 -8.84
C HIS A 19 -1.76 3.45 -8.59
N PHE A 20 -0.44 3.29 -8.58
CA PHE A 20 0.50 4.37 -8.38
C PHE A 20 1.38 4.57 -9.61
N PHE A 21 2.02 5.73 -9.70
CA PHE A 21 3.13 5.91 -10.63
C PHE A 21 4.33 5.05 -10.20
N GLU A 22 4.97 4.38 -11.16
CA GLU A 22 6.15 3.56 -10.91
C GLU A 22 7.26 4.32 -10.19
N ASN A 23 7.44 5.61 -10.53
CA ASN A 23 8.44 6.45 -9.88
C ASN A 23 8.14 6.61 -8.38
N THR A 24 6.87 6.81 -8.01
CA THR A 24 6.44 6.89 -6.61
C THR A 24 6.80 5.61 -5.86
N ILE A 25 6.55 4.45 -6.47
CA ILE A 25 6.87 3.15 -5.84
C ILE A 25 8.37 2.95 -5.69
N LYS A 26 9.17 3.30 -6.69
CA LYS A 26 10.64 3.26 -6.60
C LYS A 26 11.14 4.15 -5.45
N GLU A 27 10.61 5.36 -5.33
CA GLU A 27 10.94 6.25 -4.22
C GLU A 27 10.51 5.71 -2.87
N MET A 28 9.32 5.11 -2.76
CA MET A 28 8.83 4.53 -1.51
C MET A 28 9.64 3.32 -1.08
N LYS A 29 9.99 2.41 -2.00
CA LYS A 29 10.90 1.28 -1.73
C LYS A 29 12.29 1.76 -1.30
N ALA A 30 12.85 2.77 -1.99
CA ALA A 30 14.13 3.36 -1.61
C ALA A 30 14.10 3.97 -0.18
N LYS A 31 13.04 4.72 0.14
CA LYS A 31 12.81 5.29 1.48
C LYS A 31 12.60 4.20 2.54
N SER A 32 11.98 3.08 2.16
CA SER A 32 11.60 2.03 3.11
C SER A 32 12.76 1.17 3.62
N HIS A 33 13.93 1.24 2.98
CA HIS A 33 15.16 0.64 3.50
C HIS A 33 15.58 1.22 4.85
N LYS A 34 15.27 2.49 5.12
CA LYS A 34 15.68 3.19 6.35
C LYS A 34 14.60 3.20 7.43
N LYS A 35 13.33 3.22 7.04
CA LYS A 35 12.18 3.31 7.95
C LYS A 35 10.94 2.68 7.35
N ARG A 36 9.94 2.35 8.16
CA ARG A 36 8.62 1.95 7.65
C ARG A 36 7.95 3.15 6.98
N VAL A 37 7.41 2.97 5.77
CA VAL A 37 6.75 4.03 4.98
C VAL A 37 5.33 3.58 4.64
N ARG A 38 4.39 4.53 4.63
CA ARG A 38 2.99 4.33 4.20
C ARG A 38 2.72 5.22 3.00
N LEU A 39 2.07 4.67 1.99
CA LEU A 39 1.63 5.38 0.79
C LEU A 39 0.12 5.21 0.68
N GLY A 40 -0.62 6.29 0.78
CA GLY A 40 -2.07 6.30 0.54
C GLY A 40 -2.38 6.50 -0.94
N ASP A 41 -3.55 6.03 -1.36
CA ASP A 41 -4.21 6.40 -2.62
C ASP A 41 -4.55 7.92 -2.65
N PHE A 42 -5.46 8.43 -3.47
CA PHE A 42 -5.92 9.83 -3.40
C PHE A 42 -7.42 9.98 -3.06
N ALA A 43 -8.04 8.90 -2.60
CA ALA A 43 -9.48 8.79 -2.36
C ALA A 43 -9.84 8.88 -0.87
N ALA A 44 -10.97 9.52 -0.55
CA ALA A 44 -11.55 9.42 0.79
C ALA A 44 -11.84 7.95 1.14
N HIS A 45 -11.45 7.50 2.34
CA HIS A 45 -11.39 6.08 2.77
C HIS A 45 -10.30 5.28 2.04
N GLU A 46 -9.06 5.62 2.36
CA GLU A 46 -7.90 5.27 1.55
C GLU A 46 -7.18 4.02 2.06
N HIS A 47 -6.82 3.13 1.13
CA HIS A 47 -5.92 2.02 1.42
C HIS A 47 -4.49 2.54 1.53
N TYR A 48 -3.78 2.14 2.58
CA TYR A 48 -2.36 2.50 2.73
C TYR A 48 -1.47 1.30 2.42
N ILE A 49 -0.64 1.43 1.39
CA ILE A 49 0.41 0.46 1.09
C ILE A 49 1.58 0.70 2.03
N VAL A 50 2.01 -0.35 2.70
CA VAL A 50 3.09 -0.29 3.68
C VAL A 50 4.35 -0.90 3.10
N PHE A 51 5.44 -0.13 3.15
CA PHE A 51 6.76 -0.57 2.69
C PHE A 51 7.74 -0.67 3.86
N TYR A 52 8.57 -1.71 3.83
CA TYR A 52 9.69 -1.88 4.77
C TYR A 52 10.81 -2.71 4.13
N LYS A 53 12.07 -2.36 4.41
CA LYS A 53 13.28 -3.02 3.87
C LYS A 53 13.36 -3.11 2.33
N GLY A 54 12.71 -2.19 1.62
CA GLY A 54 12.68 -2.16 0.15
C GLY A 54 11.50 -2.92 -0.47
N GLU A 55 10.62 -3.51 0.33
CA GLU A 55 9.54 -4.38 -0.13
C GLU A 55 8.17 -3.88 0.36
N MET A 56 7.11 -4.23 -0.37
CA MET A 56 5.75 -4.10 0.17
C MET A 56 5.55 -5.20 1.20
N VAL A 57 5.06 -4.83 2.38
CA VAL A 57 4.87 -5.77 3.51
C VAL A 57 3.43 -5.87 3.99
N ASP A 58 2.59 -4.89 3.66
CA ASP A 58 1.21 -4.84 4.16
C ASP A 58 0.34 -3.85 3.36
N ILE A 59 -0.98 -3.99 3.47
CA ILE A 59 -1.95 -3.00 3.02
C ILE A 59 -2.96 -2.77 4.14
N ILE A 60 -3.04 -1.53 4.64
CA ILE A 60 -4.02 -1.15 5.66
C ILE A 60 -5.33 -0.84 4.94
N CYS A 61 -6.35 -1.67 5.17
CA CYS A 61 -7.69 -1.49 4.63
C CYS A 61 -8.54 -0.60 5.56
N PRO A 62 -9.22 0.44 5.04
CA PRO A 62 -10.12 1.26 5.87
C PRO A 62 -11.35 0.47 6.36
N HIS A 63 -11.77 -0.57 5.64
CA HIS A 63 -12.92 -1.40 6.02
C HIS A 63 -12.64 -2.39 7.16
N GLU A 64 -11.38 -2.62 7.52
CA GLU A 64 -11.05 -3.43 8.70
C GLU A 64 -11.37 -2.69 10.01
N ASP A 65 -11.40 -1.35 9.99
CA ASP A 65 -11.76 -0.53 11.15
C ASP A 65 -13.27 -0.61 11.45
N GLU A 66 -14.10 -0.75 10.41
CA GLU A 66 -15.58 -0.82 10.54
C GLU A 66 -16.11 -2.20 10.97
N ARG A 67 -15.27 -3.25 10.99
CA ARG A 67 -15.68 -4.61 11.44
C ARG A 67 -15.45 -4.87 12.93
N SER A 68 -14.96 -3.87 13.68
CA SER A 68 -14.71 -3.97 15.13
C SER A 68 -15.77 -3.29 16.00
N VAL A 69 -16.94 -2.93 15.45
CA VAL A 69 -18.07 -2.32 16.19
C VAL A 69 -19.30 -3.23 16.14
#